data_AF-A0A836KTD9-F1
#
_entry.id   AF-A0A836KTD9-F1
#
_cell.length_a   1.000
_cell.length_b   1.000
_cell.length_c   1.000
_cell.angle_alpha   90.00
_cell.angle_beta   90.00
_cell.angle_gamma   90.00
#
_symmetry.space_group_name_H-M   'P 1'
#
loop_
_entity.id
_entity.type
_entity.pdbx_description
1 polymer ?
#
loop_
_entity_poly.entity_id
_entity_poly.type
_entity_poly.pdbx_seq_one_letter_code
_entity_poly.pdbx_strand_id
1 'polypeptide(L)'
;MSLKQVAAFGAVGAVSVIGVVGGTRWRRVELRRAELNEEYTRLMNEMRTFNEERLTRRQRLAAKEAEAKATAETVDILWSDRLERYAQVNKDLHAYLSALPEAIGALKGLSNHYRHMSEEMPKFMGFDIACSKMHNLALMLEHAKAVGIERVAATVREMFPAEPLVDAVCTSIIEAPAPPHPTSIAAASETFTFCMEELDQAVGAVAMRYGAALEEPSTATSGILSDSVRKLVGLTRADTLTRGQRQLAERRKDLERMLRRAQRQLHTEEDIRAALDYTRELNHHLVAVAPSRTGVLLPSLSKKNDFLAAVRSDEEVKKAAQQLDLWRDSATTFLVHRQAQDALESYYLLLAETLTAVNELK
;
A
#
# COMPACT_ATOMS: atom_id res chain seq x y z
N MET A 1 -20.05 54.54 101.65
CA MET A 1 -19.70 55.63 100.70
C MET A 1 -18.37 55.30 100.03
N SER A 2 -18.23 55.65 98.76
CA SER A 2 -17.19 55.26 97.79
C SER A 2 -15.94 56.16 97.84
N LEU A 3 -14.74 55.58 97.74
CA LEU A 3 -13.44 56.26 97.55
C LEU A 3 -12.93 56.04 96.11
N LYS A 4 -13.53 56.76 95.15
CA LYS A 4 -13.13 56.77 93.73
C LYS A 4 -12.69 58.16 93.22
N GLN A 5 -12.25 59.08 94.07
CA GLN A 5 -12.00 60.47 93.63
C GLN A 5 -10.64 61.12 93.98
N VAL A 6 -9.60 60.36 94.31
CA VAL A 6 -8.24 60.95 94.47
C VAL A 6 -7.28 60.57 93.32
N ALA A 7 -7.79 59.88 92.30
CA ALA A 7 -7.06 59.64 91.05
C ALA A 7 -7.28 60.77 90.04
N ALA A 8 -6.66 61.93 90.25
CA ALA A 8 -6.32 62.90 89.21
C ALA A 8 -5.65 64.08 89.90
N PHE A 9 -4.33 64.23 89.78
CA PHE A 9 -3.58 65.51 89.79
C PHE A 9 -2.06 65.30 89.93
N GLY A 10 -1.57 64.08 90.20
CA GLY A 10 -0.13 63.82 90.34
C GLY A 10 0.63 63.31 89.09
N ALA A 11 -0.02 63.06 87.96
CA ALA A 11 0.55 62.28 86.85
C ALA A 11 0.65 63.03 85.51
N VAL A 12 0.79 64.35 85.52
CA VAL A 12 1.04 65.15 84.31
C VAL A 12 2.20 66.10 84.59
N GLY A 13 3.42 65.68 84.27
CA GLY A 13 4.61 66.55 84.43
C GLY A 13 5.96 65.91 84.10
N ALA A 14 6.11 64.59 84.16
CA ALA A 14 7.40 63.92 84.00
C ALA A 14 7.57 63.10 82.70
N VAL A 15 6.60 63.11 81.78
CA VAL A 15 6.63 62.24 80.58
C VAL A 15 7.15 62.94 79.32
N SER A 16 7.20 64.28 79.29
CA SER A 16 7.40 65.02 78.03
C SER A 16 8.87 65.29 77.62
N VAL A 17 9.88 65.02 78.46
CA VAL A 17 11.30 65.31 78.10
C VAL A 17 12.15 64.05 77.81
N ILE A 18 11.68 62.85 78.16
CA ILE A 18 12.38 61.59 77.84
C ILE A 18 12.10 61.10 76.40
N GLY A 19 11.07 61.63 75.73
CA GLY A 19 10.63 61.19 74.40
C GLY A 19 11.54 61.59 73.23
N VAL A 20 12.26 62.71 73.29
CA VAL A 20 12.94 63.28 72.11
C VAL A 20 14.37 62.72 71.91
N VAL A 21 15.11 62.44 72.98
CA VAL A 21 16.46 61.83 72.90
C VAL A 21 16.38 60.31 72.71
N GLY A 22 15.33 59.65 73.22
CA GLY A 22 15.02 58.26 72.94
C GLY A 22 14.65 58.03 71.46
N GLY A 23 13.81 58.91 70.89
CA GLY A 23 13.30 58.76 69.52
C GLY A 23 14.36 58.78 68.42
N THR A 24 15.43 59.60 68.53
CA THR A 24 16.48 59.67 67.49
C THR A 24 17.45 58.49 67.53
N ARG A 25 17.78 57.98 68.73
CA ARG A 25 18.55 56.73 68.88
C ARG A 25 17.73 55.53 68.45
N TRP A 26 16.44 55.50 68.75
CA TRP A 26 15.53 54.43 68.33
C TRP A 26 15.34 54.40 66.82
N ARG A 27 15.15 55.57 66.18
CA ARG A 27 15.05 55.68 64.73
C ARG A 27 16.34 55.27 64.01
N ARG A 28 17.51 55.52 64.60
CA ARG A 28 18.80 55.05 64.05
C ARG A 28 18.98 53.54 64.19
N VAL A 29 18.52 52.97 65.31
CA VAL A 29 18.51 51.50 65.51
C VAL A 29 17.50 50.83 64.58
N GLU A 30 16.33 51.43 64.36
CA GLU A 30 15.32 50.96 63.40
C GLU A 30 15.82 51.02 61.96
N LEU A 31 16.45 52.13 61.55
CA LEU A 31 17.09 52.23 60.23
C LEU A 31 18.19 51.19 60.06
N ARG A 32 19.06 51.01 61.06
CA ARG A 32 20.14 50.00 60.97
C ARG A 32 19.59 48.57 60.97
N ARG A 33 18.50 48.30 61.68
CA ARG A 33 17.77 47.02 61.62
C ARG A 33 17.12 46.81 60.25
N ALA A 34 16.56 47.86 59.64
CA ALA A 34 15.99 47.79 58.30
C ALA A 34 17.08 47.52 57.26
N GLU A 35 18.22 48.23 57.32
CA GLU A 35 19.39 48.00 56.46
C GLU A 35 19.94 46.57 56.61
N LEU A 36 20.11 46.08 57.86
CA LEU A 36 20.57 44.71 58.11
C LEU A 36 19.57 43.66 57.61
N ASN A 37 18.27 43.94 57.71
CA ASN A 37 17.24 43.03 57.20
C ASN A 37 17.19 43.05 55.66
N GLU A 38 17.46 44.20 55.04
CA GLU A 38 17.61 44.33 53.59
C GLU A 38 18.87 43.61 53.10
N GLU A 39 20.00 43.77 53.78
CA GLU A 39 21.24 43.03 53.50
C GLU A 39 21.05 41.52 53.68
N TYR A 40 20.34 41.08 54.73
CA TYR A 40 20.04 39.68 54.97
C TYR A 40 19.11 39.09 53.91
N THR A 41 18.05 39.80 53.53
CA THR A 41 17.13 39.36 52.46
C THR A 41 17.82 39.33 51.10
N ARG A 42 18.68 40.29 50.81
CA ARG A 42 19.53 40.29 49.61
C ARG A 42 20.48 39.09 49.59
N LEU A 43 21.17 38.80 50.69
CA LEU A 43 22.05 37.63 50.81
C LEU A 43 21.28 36.32 50.65
N MET A 44 20.09 36.20 51.24
CA MET A 44 19.24 35.03 51.08
C MET A 44 18.76 34.85 49.64
N ASN A 45 18.45 35.93 48.94
CA ASN A 45 18.10 35.90 47.52
C ASN A 45 19.30 35.51 46.66
N GLU A 46 20.48 36.07 46.91
CA GLU A 46 21.72 35.72 46.20
C GLU A 46 22.14 34.25 46.45
N MET A 47 21.99 33.74 47.68
CA MET A 47 22.19 32.31 47.97
C MET A 47 21.17 31.42 47.26
N ARG A 48 19.91 31.87 47.16
CA ARG A 48 18.87 31.14 46.46
C ARG A 48 19.15 31.08 44.96
N THR A 49 19.45 32.21 44.33
CA THR A 49 19.80 32.24 42.89
C THR A 49 21.05 31.42 42.61
N PHE A 50 22.08 31.50 43.46
CA PHE A 50 23.28 30.66 43.32
C PHE A 50 22.97 29.16 43.41
N ASN A 51 22.10 28.75 44.34
CA ASN A 51 21.68 27.36 44.46
C ASN A 51 20.85 26.90 43.26
N GLU A 52 19.95 27.74 42.75
CA GLU A 52 19.17 27.48 41.54
C GLU A 52 20.08 27.37 40.29
N GLU A 53 21.07 28.26 40.14
CA GLU A 53 22.09 28.18 39.08
C GLU A 53 22.96 26.92 39.20
N ARG A 54 23.34 26.53 40.41
CA ARG A 54 24.11 25.30 40.66
C ARG A 54 23.28 24.05 40.31
N LEU A 55 22.00 24.04 40.64
CA LEU A 55 21.08 22.94 40.30
C LEU A 55 20.87 22.84 38.79
N THR A 56 20.61 23.96 38.11
CA THR A 56 20.45 23.99 36.65
C THR A 56 21.73 23.58 35.93
N ARG A 57 22.91 24.00 36.41
CA ARG A 57 24.20 23.56 35.87
C ARG A 57 24.41 22.05 36.03
N ARG A 58 24.08 21.48 37.20
CA ARG A 58 24.13 20.02 37.41
C ARG A 58 23.18 19.27 36.50
N GLN A 59 21.95 19.75 36.34
CA GLN A 59 20.97 19.14 35.42
C GLN A 59 21.45 19.20 33.97
N ARG A 60 22.03 20.33 33.53
CA ARG A 60 22.63 20.45 32.18
C ARG A 60 23.82 19.52 31.99
N LEU A 61 24.67 19.34 33.01
CA LEU A 61 25.79 18.39 32.94
C LEU A 61 25.29 16.94 32.85
N ALA A 62 24.33 16.55 33.69
CA ALA A 62 23.73 15.22 33.62
C ALA A 62 23.03 14.95 32.28
N ALA A 63 22.33 15.95 31.71
CA ALA A 63 21.73 15.84 30.39
C ALA A 63 22.78 15.66 29.29
N LYS A 64 23.90 16.42 29.34
CA LYS A 64 25.01 16.28 28.40
C LYS A 64 25.73 14.94 28.54
N GLU A 65 25.90 14.42 29.75
CA GLU A 65 26.47 13.09 29.98
C GLU A 65 25.57 11.99 29.40
N ALA A 66 24.26 12.10 29.59
CA ALA A 66 23.30 11.17 29.00
C ALA A 66 23.30 11.23 27.46
N GLU A 67 23.36 12.43 26.88
CA GLU A 67 23.46 12.62 25.43
C GLU A 67 24.80 12.10 24.88
N ALA A 68 25.92 12.35 25.56
CA ALA A 68 27.23 11.83 25.18
C ALA A 68 27.25 10.29 25.24
N LYS A 69 26.60 9.68 26.24
CA LYS A 69 26.48 8.23 26.35
C LYS A 69 25.62 7.65 25.21
N ALA A 70 24.46 8.25 24.94
CA ALA A 70 23.58 7.82 23.86
C ALA A 70 24.24 7.95 22.48
N THR A 71 24.99 9.03 22.25
CA THR A 71 25.75 9.21 21.01
C THR A 71 26.89 8.20 20.87
N ALA A 72 27.63 7.92 21.96
CA ALA A 72 28.66 6.87 21.95
C ALA A 72 28.07 5.48 21.64
N GLU A 73 26.97 5.10 22.31
CA GLU A 73 26.27 3.84 22.04
C GLU A 73 25.77 3.77 20.58
N THR A 74 25.23 4.87 20.05
CA THR A 74 24.79 4.94 18.66
C THR A 74 25.96 4.78 17.68
N VAL A 75 27.09 5.41 17.96
CA VAL A 75 28.30 5.31 17.15
C VAL A 75 28.84 3.88 17.15
N ASP A 76 28.87 3.21 18.30
CA ASP A 76 29.31 1.81 18.41
C ASP A 76 28.38 0.85 17.65
N ILE A 77 27.06 1.07 17.71
CA ILE A 77 26.08 0.30 16.92
C ILE A 77 26.30 0.52 15.43
N LEU A 78 26.47 1.76 14.99
CA LEU A 78 26.71 2.07 13.57
C LEU A 78 28.04 1.48 13.07
N TRP A 79 29.09 1.49 13.89
CA TRP A 79 30.38 0.90 13.53
C TRP A 79 30.32 -0.61 13.47
N SER A 80 29.67 -1.27 14.44
CA SER A 80 29.52 -2.72 14.43
C SER A 80 28.70 -3.21 13.23
N ASP A 81 27.57 -2.58 12.94
CA ASP A 81 26.76 -2.86 11.75
C ASP A 81 27.57 -2.62 10.45
N ARG A 82 28.33 -1.52 10.38
CA ARG A 82 29.18 -1.26 9.20
C ARG A 82 30.28 -2.31 9.02
N LEU A 83 30.91 -2.76 10.10
CA LEU A 83 31.93 -3.81 10.09
C LEU A 83 31.33 -5.17 9.68
N GLU A 84 30.12 -5.48 10.14
CA GLU A 84 29.40 -6.70 9.75
C GLU A 84 29.05 -6.69 8.26
N ARG A 85 28.57 -5.56 7.73
CA ARG A 85 28.34 -5.38 6.29
C ARG A 85 29.62 -5.56 5.48
N TYR A 86 30.76 -5.00 5.93
CA TYR A 86 32.04 -5.23 5.24
C TYR A 86 32.49 -6.69 5.31
N ALA A 87 32.28 -7.37 6.44
CA ALA A 87 32.56 -8.79 6.56
C ALA A 87 31.70 -9.62 5.60
N GLN A 88 30.42 -9.28 5.45
CA GLN A 88 29.52 -9.93 4.50
C GLN A 88 29.93 -9.66 3.04
N VAL A 89 30.24 -8.42 2.68
CA VAL A 89 30.73 -8.06 1.34
C VAL A 89 32.02 -8.82 1.01
N ASN A 90 32.93 -8.98 1.99
CA ASN A 90 34.15 -9.78 1.78
C ASN A 90 33.84 -11.26 1.57
N LYS A 91 32.87 -11.84 2.29
CA LYS A 91 32.42 -13.23 2.05
C LYS A 91 31.82 -13.38 0.65
N ASP A 92 30.98 -12.45 0.25
CA ASP A 92 30.34 -12.45 -1.07
C ASP A 92 31.41 -12.31 -2.16
N LEU A 93 32.38 -11.39 -2.00
CA LEU A 93 33.51 -11.23 -2.91
C LEU A 93 34.35 -12.53 -3.01
N HIS A 94 34.63 -13.19 -1.89
CA HIS A 94 35.32 -14.48 -1.90
C HIS A 94 34.52 -15.57 -2.61
N ALA A 95 33.20 -15.61 -2.45
CA ALA A 95 32.33 -16.54 -3.16
C ALA A 95 32.33 -16.28 -4.68
N TYR A 96 32.32 -15.01 -5.10
CA TYR A 96 32.48 -14.64 -6.51
C TYR A 96 33.85 -15.04 -7.05
N LEU A 97 34.93 -14.79 -6.30
CA LEU A 97 36.29 -15.18 -6.67
C LEU A 97 36.45 -16.71 -6.73
N SER A 98 35.75 -17.48 -5.91
CA SER A 98 35.76 -18.95 -5.96
C SER A 98 34.93 -19.51 -7.12
N ALA A 99 33.85 -18.83 -7.51
CA ALA A 99 33.01 -19.22 -8.64
C ALA A 99 33.63 -18.85 -10.01
N LEU A 100 34.48 -17.82 -10.05
CA LEU A 100 35.13 -17.33 -11.27
C LEU A 100 35.93 -18.41 -12.03
N PRO A 101 36.78 -19.24 -11.38
CA PRO A 101 37.49 -20.33 -12.06
C PRO A 101 36.54 -21.37 -12.68
N GLU A 102 35.42 -21.68 -12.02
CA GLU A 102 34.42 -22.61 -12.54
C GLU A 102 33.67 -22.00 -13.73
N ALA A 103 33.29 -20.73 -13.65
CA ALA A 103 32.68 -19.99 -14.77
C ALA A 103 33.64 -19.85 -15.97
N ILE A 104 34.92 -19.57 -15.72
CA ILE A 104 35.97 -19.54 -16.76
C ILE A 104 36.19 -20.94 -17.34
N GLY A 105 36.14 -21.98 -16.51
CA GLY A 105 36.22 -23.38 -16.92
C GLY A 105 35.04 -23.77 -17.82
N ALA A 106 33.83 -23.38 -17.44
CA ALA A 106 32.61 -23.57 -18.23
C ALA A 106 32.68 -22.80 -19.55
N LEU A 107 33.12 -21.53 -19.55
CA LEU A 107 33.35 -20.73 -20.75
C LEU A 107 34.40 -21.36 -21.68
N LYS A 108 35.49 -21.91 -21.13
CA LYS A 108 36.50 -22.62 -21.90
C LYS A 108 35.96 -23.94 -22.47
N GLY A 109 35.13 -24.65 -21.72
CA GLY A 109 34.40 -25.83 -22.18
C GLY A 109 33.45 -25.49 -23.32
N LEU A 110 32.67 -24.41 -23.17
CA LEU A 110 31.76 -23.88 -24.18
C LEU A 110 32.52 -23.44 -25.43
N SER A 111 33.61 -22.69 -25.27
CA SER A 111 34.46 -22.24 -26.38
C SER A 111 35.11 -23.42 -27.12
N ASN A 112 35.58 -24.43 -26.40
CA ASN A 112 36.08 -25.66 -27.02
C ASN A 112 34.99 -26.45 -27.71
N HIS A 113 33.78 -26.49 -27.15
CA HIS A 113 32.62 -27.11 -27.78
C HIS A 113 32.21 -26.36 -29.06
N TYR A 114 32.15 -25.03 -29.04
CA TYR A 114 31.93 -24.21 -30.24
C TYR A 114 33.05 -24.34 -31.26
N ARG A 115 34.31 -24.46 -30.82
CA ARG A 115 35.45 -24.71 -31.72
C ARG A 115 35.33 -26.08 -32.37
N HIS A 116 35.05 -27.12 -31.59
CA HIS A 116 34.80 -28.46 -32.10
C HIS A 116 33.61 -28.48 -33.05
N MET A 117 32.52 -27.78 -32.72
CA MET A 117 31.39 -27.60 -33.62
C MET A 117 31.81 -26.88 -34.90
N SER A 118 32.58 -25.79 -34.83
CA SER A 118 33.05 -25.08 -36.03
C SER A 118 34.02 -25.89 -36.90
N GLU A 119 34.78 -26.81 -36.31
CA GLU A 119 35.77 -27.64 -37.01
C GLU A 119 35.12 -28.91 -37.62
N GLU A 120 34.16 -29.53 -36.91
CA GLU A 120 33.56 -30.82 -37.30
C GLU A 120 32.17 -30.71 -37.93
N MET A 121 31.36 -29.70 -37.57
CA MET A 121 29.97 -29.58 -38.04
C MET A 121 29.83 -29.10 -39.50
N PRO A 122 30.75 -28.32 -40.10
CA PRO A 122 30.70 -28.05 -41.54
C PRO A 122 30.77 -29.31 -42.42
N LYS A 123 31.20 -30.44 -41.86
CA LYS A 123 31.19 -31.76 -42.52
C LYS A 123 29.77 -32.35 -42.62
N PHE A 124 28.79 -31.78 -41.90
CA PHE A 124 27.37 -32.13 -41.95
C PHE A 124 26.61 -30.99 -42.66
N MET A 125 26.33 -31.16 -43.96
CA MET A 125 25.52 -30.18 -44.70
C MET A 125 24.17 -29.93 -43.99
N GLY A 126 23.90 -28.67 -43.64
CA GLY A 126 22.65 -28.22 -43.02
C GLY A 126 22.67 -28.10 -41.48
N PHE A 127 23.69 -28.65 -40.80
CA PHE A 127 23.75 -28.61 -39.34
C PHE A 127 24.06 -27.20 -38.79
N ASP A 128 24.95 -26.45 -39.46
CA ASP A 128 25.34 -25.09 -39.05
C ASP A 128 24.15 -24.11 -39.09
N ILE A 129 23.28 -24.28 -40.10
CA ILE A 129 22.05 -23.48 -40.24
C ILE A 129 21.02 -23.86 -39.17
N ALA A 130 20.87 -25.16 -38.87
CA ALA A 130 19.91 -25.64 -37.86
C ALA A 130 20.31 -25.21 -36.43
N CYS A 131 21.58 -25.36 -36.06
CA CYS A 131 22.08 -24.96 -34.75
C CYS A 131 22.14 -23.44 -34.58
N SER A 132 22.50 -22.68 -35.62
CA SER A 132 22.43 -21.22 -35.59
C SER A 132 20.98 -20.74 -35.40
N LYS A 133 20.01 -21.33 -36.11
CA LYS A 133 18.58 -21.02 -35.96
C LYS A 133 18.05 -21.37 -34.57
N MET A 134 18.43 -22.53 -34.03
CA MET A 134 18.06 -22.95 -32.68
C MET A 134 18.65 -22.01 -31.61
N HIS A 135 19.94 -21.68 -31.72
CA HIS A 135 20.60 -20.76 -30.80
C HIS A 135 19.96 -19.36 -30.83
N ASN A 136 19.72 -18.83 -32.04
CA ASN A 136 19.06 -17.55 -32.20
C ASN A 136 17.62 -17.58 -31.68
N LEU A 137 16.88 -18.68 -31.84
CA LEU A 137 15.55 -18.84 -31.25
C LEU A 137 15.63 -18.77 -29.72
N ALA A 138 16.60 -19.46 -29.11
CA ALA A 138 16.82 -19.41 -27.66
C ALA A 138 17.10 -17.97 -27.18
N LEU A 139 17.99 -17.26 -27.86
CA LEU A 139 18.30 -15.85 -27.55
C LEU A 139 17.07 -14.95 -27.68
N MET A 140 16.26 -15.15 -28.71
CA MET A 140 15.03 -14.40 -28.96
C MET A 140 13.99 -14.67 -27.86
N LEU A 141 13.84 -15.92 -27.40
CA LEU A 141 12.94 -16.29 -26.30
C LEU A 141 13.42 -15.73 -24.95
N GLU A 142 14.73 -15.77 -24.67
CA GLU A 142 15.28 -15.13 -23.48
C GLU A 142 15.11 -13.61 -23.51
N HIS A 143 15.29 -12.98 -24.68
CA HIS A 143 15.02 -11.56 -24.84
C HIS A 143 13.53 -11.24 -24.64
N ALA A 144 12.63 -12.09 -25.15
CA ALA A 144 11.18 -11.94 -24.99
C ALA A 144 10.74 -11.95 -23.52
N LYS A 145 11.42 -12.71 -22.64
CA LYS A 145 11.14 -12.68 -21.19
C LYS A 145 11.36 -11.30 -20.58
N ALA A 146 12.30 -10.52 -21.12
CA ALA A 146 12.61 -9.18 -20.63
C ALA A 146 11.74 -8.08 -21.26
N VAL A 147 11.44 -8.19 -22.56
CA VAL A 147 10.80 -7.09 -23.33
C VAL A 147 9.40 -7.39 -23.87
N GLY A 148 8.90 -8.61 -23.69
CA GLY A 148 7.63 -9.10 -24.22
C GLY A 148 7.79 -9.86 -25.55
N ILE A 149 7.00 -10.92 -25.72
CA ILE A 149 7.03 -11.78 -26.91
C ILE A 149 6.60 -11.03 -28.19
N GLU A 150 5.75 -10.00 -28.05
CA GLU A 150 5.31 -9.16 -29.16
C GLU A 150 6.45 -8.49 -29.94
N ARG A 151 7.54 -8.13 -29.26
CA ARG A 151 8.69 -7.44 -29.88
C ARG A 151 9.57 -8.37 -30.69
N VAL A 152 9.45 -9.66 -30.43
CA VAL A 152 10.33 -10.72 -30.94
C VAL A 152 9.59 -11.53 -32.03
N ALA A 153 8.26 -11.54 -32.00
CA ALA A 153 7.40 -12.33 -32.89
C ALA A 153 7.71 -12.14 -34.39
N ALA A 154 7.88 -10.90 -34.86
CA ALA A 154 8.17 -10.63 -36.27
C ALA A 154 9.50 -11.25 -36.71
N THR A 155 10.55 -11.08 -35.90
CA THR A 155 11.89 -11.63 -36.18
C THR A 155 11.90 -13.15 -36.11
N VAL A 156 11.20 -13.74 -35.14
CA VAL A 156 11.08 -15.21 -35.03
C VAL A 156 10.36 -15.80 -36.25
N ARG A 157 9.31 -15.13 -36.74
CA ARG A 157 8.63 -15.55 -37.98
C ARG A 157 9.56 -15.50 -39.20
N GLU A 158 10.37 -14.46 -39.33
CA GLU A 158 11.34 -14.34 -40.42
C GLU A 158 12.46 -15.39 -40.36
N MET A 159 12.84 -15.85 -39.16
CA MET A 159 13.85 -16.90 -38.99
C MET A 159 13.35 -18.29 -39.41
N PHE A 160 12.05 -18.54 -39.25
CA PHE A 160 11.39 -19.82 -39.52
C PHE A 160 10.23 -19.69 -40.52
N PRO A 161 10.48 -19.21 -41.75
CA PRO A 161 9.41 -18.91 -42.72
C PRO A 161 8.70 -20.16 -43.27
N ALA A 162 9.31 -21.33 -43.08
CA ALA A 162 8.77 -22.61 -43.52
C ALA A 162 8.05 -23.38 -42.40
N GLU A 163 8.07 -22.88 -41.16
CA GLU A 163 7.52 -23.59 -40.01
C GLU A 163 6.09 -23.11 -39.70
N PRO A 164 5.06 -23.94 -39.98
CA PRO A 164 3.66 -23.52 -39.86
C PRO A 164 3.24 -23.25 -38.42
N LEU A 165 3.85 -23.94 -37.43
CA LEU A 165 3.61 -23.68 -36.01
C LEU A 165 4.10 -22.28 -35.62
N VAL A 166 5.32 -21.93 -36.03
CA VAL A 166 5.93 -20.63 -35.73
C VAL A 166 5.15 -19.52 -36.42
N ASP A 167 4.76 -19.73 -37.68
CA ASP A 167 3.96 -18.76 -38.43
C ASP A 167 2.59 -18.50 -37.77
N ALA A 168 1.87 -19.56 -37.38
CA ALA A 168 0.58 -19.44 -36.70
C ALA A 168 0.69 -18.72 -35.35
N VAL A 169 1.70 -19.07 -34.54
CA VAL A 169 1.92 -18.48 -33.21
C VAL A 169 2.32 -17.01 -33.33
N CYS A 170 3.29 -16.68 -34.18
CA CYS A 170 3.73 -15.30 -34.36
C CYS A 170 2.65 -14.43 -34.98
N THR A 171 1.84 -14.96 -35.90
CA THR A 171 0.70 -14.23 -36.48
C THR A 171 -0.36 -13.95 -35.43
N SER A 172 -0.65 -14.91 -34.55
CA SER A 172 -1.59 -14.72 -33.43
C SER A 172 -1.14 -13.62 -32.45
N ILE A 173 0.17 -13.45 -32.24
CA ILE A 173 0.73 -12.36 -31.42
C ILE A 173 0.62 -11.02 -32.16
N ILE A 174 0.96 -10.98 -33.46
CA ILE A 174 0.97 -9.74 -34.25
C ILE A 174 -0.45 -9.19 -34.48
N GLU A 175 -1.42 -10.08 -34.63
CA GLU A 175 -2.83 -9.73 -34.83
C GLU A 175 -3.60 -9.52 -33.53
N ALA A 176 -3.01 -9.84 -32.37
CA ALA A 176 -3.65 -9.61 -31.08
C ALA A 176 -3.96 -8.12 -30.88
N PRO A 177 -5.12 -7.79 -30.29
CA PRO A 177 -5.48 -6.41 -30.04
C PRO A 177 -4.42 -5.75 -29.14
N ALA A 178 -4.21 -4.44 -29.34
CA ALA A 178 -3.14 -3.65 -28.74
C ALA A 178 -3.50 -2.84 -27.46
N PRO A 179 -4.45 -3.24 -26.57
CA PRO A 179 -4.52 -2.59 -25.28
C PRO A 179 -3.28 -2.98 -24.45
N PRO A 180 -2.82 -2.10 -23.55
CA PRO A 180 -1.81 -2.49 -22.58
C PRO A 180 -2.31 -3.72 -21.81
N HIS A 181 -1.53 -4.79 -21.84
CA HIS A 181 -1.84 -6.04 -21.16
C HIS A 181 -0.95 -6.24 -19.93
N PRO A 182 -1.44 -6.98 -18.92
CA PRO A 182 -0.63 -7.31 -17.76
C PRO A 182 0.60 -8.11 -18.20
N THR A 183 1.71 -7.93 -17.48
CA THR A 183 2.97 -8.68 -17.72
C THR A 183 3.08 -9.93 -16.83
N SER A 184 2.15 -10.12 -15.90
CA SER A 184 2.12 -11.26 -14.98
C SER A 184 0.71 -11.59 -14.52
N ILE A 185 0.52 -12.81 -13.99
CA ILE A 185 -0.73 -13.26 -13.37
C ILE A 185 -1.13 -12.35 -12.21
N ALA A 186 -0.15 -11.90 -11.41
CA ALA A 186 -0.41 -10.96 -10.31
C ALA A 186 -0.97 -9.63 -10.82
N ALA A 187 -0.39 -9.06 -11.88
CA ALA A 187 -0.89 -7.83 -12.49
C ALA A 187 -2.31 -8.02 -13.09
N ALA A 188 -2.57 -9.18 -13.72
CA ALA A 188 -3.91 -9.52 -14.20
C ALA A 188 -4.93 -9.65 -13.05
N SER A 189 -4.52 -10.23 -11.92
CA SER A 189 -5.32 -10.39 -10.71
C SER A 189 -5.63 -9.05 -10.03
N GLU A 190 -4.65 -8.16 -9.91
CA GLU A 190 -4.83 -6.83 -9.30
C GLU A 190 -5.82 -6.00 -10.11
N THR A 191 -5.65 -5.97 -11.43
CA THR A 191 -6.55 -5.25 -12.34
C THR A 191 -7.96 -5.85 -12.36
N PHE A 192 -8.08 -7.18 -12.31
CA PHE A 192 -9.37 -7.86 -12.16
C PHE A 192 -10.09 -7.45 -10.87
N THR A 193 -9.37 -7.52 -9.74
CA THR A 193 -9.92 -7.19 -8.42
C THR A 193 -10.39 -5.75 -8.39
N PHE A 194 -9.62 -4.83 -8.96
CA PHE A 194 -9.99 -3.42 -9.11
C PHE A 194 -11.29 -3.26 -9.91
N CYS A 195 -11.40 -3.87 -11.10
CA CYS A 195 -12.60 -3.75 -11.93
C CYS A 195 -13.85 -4.31 -11.23
N MET A 196 -13.71 -5.45 -10.54
CA MET A 196 -14.81 -6.04 -9.78
C MET A 196 -15.22 -5.21 -8.56
N GLU A 197 -14.28 -4.51 -7.92
CA GLU A 197 -14.58 -3.59 -6.81
C GLU A 197 -15.31 -2.34 -7.28
N GLU A 198 -14.92 -1.75 -8.40
CA GLU A 198 -15.62 -0.61 -8.98
C GLU A 198 -17.05 -0.99 -9.40
N LEU A 199 -17.23 -2.18 -9.98
CA LEU A 199 -18.55 -2.70 -10.31
C LEU A 199 -19.41 -2.93 -9.05
N ASP A 200 -18.86 -3.54 -8.00
CA ASP A 200 -19.55 -3.73 -6.73
C ASP A 200 -19.96 -2.40 -6.09
N GLN A 201 -19.10 -1.39 -6.16
CA GLN A 201 -19.38 -0.05 -5.65
C GLN A 201 -20.51 0.63 -6.42
N ALA A 202 -20.48 0.56 -7.75
CA ALA A 202 -21.53 1.12 -8.60
C ALA A 202 -22.89 0.44 -8.34
N VAL A 203 -22.93 -0.90 -8.32
CA VAL A 203 -24.14 -1.67 -8.01
C VAL A 203 -24.62 -1.40 -6.59
N GLY A 204 -23.72 -1.31 -5.62
CA GLY A 204 -24.04 -0.97 -4.23
C GLY A 204 -24.66 0.42 -4.11
N ALA A 205 -24.17 1.40 -4.85
CA ALA A 205 -24.74 2.75 -4.90
C ALA A 205 -26.15 2.77 -5.51
N VAL A 206 -26.41 1.94 -6.53
CA VAL A 206 -27.76 1.75 -7.08
C VAL A 206 -28.68 1.06 -6.07
N ALA A 207 -28.21 0.03 -5.37
CA ALA A 207 -28.99 -0.67 -4.34
C ALA A 207 -29.39 0.25 -3.19
N MET A 208 -28.48 1.13 -2.73
CA MET A 208 -28.79 2.12 -1.71
C MET A 208 -29.81 3.15 -2.20
N ARG A 209 -29.67 3.67 -3.43
CA ARG A 209 -30.62 4.61 -4.03
C ARG A 209 -32.00 3.99 -4.24
N TYR A 210 -32.06 2.75 -4.72
CA TYR A 210 -33.30 2.01 -4.93
C TYR A 210 -33.99 1.65 -3.61
N GLY A 211 -33.22 1.26 -2.58
CA GLY A 211 -33.73 1.03 -1.23
C GLY A 211 -34.33 2.29 -0.61
N ALA A 212 -33.65 3.44 -0.74
CA ALA A 212 -34.18 4.73 -0.29
C ALA A 212 -35.49 5.11 -1.01
N ALA A 213 -35.58 4.88 -2.32
CA ALA A 213 -36.79 5.14 -3.10
C ALA A 213 -37.97 4.20 -2.74
N LEU A 214 -37.68 2.98 -2.25
CA LEU A 214 -38.71 2.06 -1.75
C LEU A 214 -39.20 2.39 -0.33
N GLU A 215 -38.38 3.06 0.48
CA GLU A 215 -38.76 3.54 1.81
C GLU A 215 -39.60 4.83 1.77
N GLU A 216 -39.63 5.53 0.63
CA GLU A 216 -40.56 6.64 0.41
C GLU A 216 -41.97 6.10 0.10
N PRO A 217 -42.98 6.31 0.96
CA PRO A 217 -44.35 5.89 0.66
C PRO A 217 -44.89 6.71 -0.52
N SER A 218 -45.09 6.05 -1.66
CA SER A 218 -45.91 6.58 -2.75
C SER A 218 -47.33 6.78 -2.20
N THR A 219 -47.78 8.03 -2.11
CA THR A 219 -49.08 8.47 -1.54
C THR A 219 -49.14 8.55 0.00
N ALA A 220 -48.51 9.57 0.58
CA ALA A 220 -48.94 10.11 1.87
C ALA A 220 -49.08 11.62 1.74
N THR A 221 -50.32 12.11 1.83
CA THR A 221 -50.67 13.53 1.88
C THR A 221 -49.77 14.25 2.87
N SER A 222 -49.11 15.32 2.43
CA SER A 222 -48.15 16.10 3.21
C SER A 222 -48.81 16.72 4.45
N GLY A 223 -48.67 16.04 5.60
CA GLY A 223 -48.97 16.62 6.90
C GLY A 223 -47.68 17.12 7.54
N ILE A 224 -47.64 18.41 7.90
CA ILE A 224 -46.49 19.06 8.56
C ILE A 224 -46.03 18.31 9.83
N LEU A 225 -46.95 17.58 10.48
CA LEU A 225 -46.69 16.74 11.65
C LEU A 225 -46.09 15.37 11.32
N SER A 226 -46.39 14.77 10.16
CA SER A 226 -45.78 13.49 9.76
C SER A 226 -44.32 13.68 9.32
N ASP A 227 -44.00 14.81 8.70
CA ASP A 227 -42.63 15.12 8.26
C ASP A 227 -41.70 15.43 9.43
N SER A 228 -42.21 16.04 10.50
CA SER A 228 -41.43 16.35 11.70
C SER A 228 -41.20 15.13 12.59
N VAL A 229 -42.18 14.22 12.71
CA VAL A 229 -41.97 12.90 13.35
C VAL A 229 -41.04 12.02 12.51
N ARG A 230 -41.14 12.05 11.18
CA ARG A 230 -40.25 11.30 10.28
C ARG A 230 -38.82 11.85 10.30
N LYS A 231 -38.62 13.18 10.41
CA LYS A 231 -37.31 13.79 10.68
C LYS A 231 -36.73 13.34 12.02
N LEU A 232 -37.54 13.26 13.06
CA LEU A 232 -37.12 12.79 14.40
C LEU A 232 -36.79 11.30 14.41
N VAL A 233 -37.57 10.46 13.72
CA VAL A 233 -37.29 9.02 13.57
C VAL A 233 -36.06 8.79 12.68
N GLY A 234 -35.87 9.59 11.62
CA GLY A 234 -34.67 9.56 10.79
C GLY A 234 -33.40 10.00 11.54
N LEU A 235 -33.50 11.06 12.35
CA LEU A 235 -32.40 11.53 13.21
C LEU A 235 -32.06 10.55 14.33
N THR A 236 -33.06 9.83 14.87
CA THR A 236 -32.83 8.82 15.92
C THR A 236 -32.36 7.48 15.37
N ARG A 237 -32.67 7.12 14.12
CA ARG A 237 -32.19 5.87 13.49
C ARG A 237 -30.80 6.00 12.88
N ALA A 238 -30.35 7.22 12.58
CA ALA A 238 -29.03 7.48 12.00
C ALA A 238 -27.87 7.39 13.01
N ASP A 239 -28.12 7.42 14.33
CA ASP A 239 -27.05 7.67 15.29
C ASP A 239 -27.10 6.86 16.61
N THR A 240 -27.74 5.68 16.63
CA THR A 240 -27.81 4.82 17.84
C THR A 240 -26.64 3.83 18.00
N LEU A 241 -25.64 3.86 17.12
CA LEU A 241 -24.45 3.04 17.32
C LEU A 241 -23.48 3.77 18.25
N THR A 242 -23.20 3.17 19.40
CA THR A 242 -22.11 3.61 20.29
C THR A 242 -20.79 3.66 19.51
N ARG A 243 -19.83 4.51 19.91
CA ARG A 243 -18.54 4.66 19.22
C ARG A 243 -17.83 3.31 18.97
N GLY A 244 -17.95 2.37 19.91
CA GLY A 244 -17.44 1.00 19.77
C GLY A 244 -18.18 0.15 18.73
N GLN A 245 -19.50 0.31 18.60
CA GLN A 245 -20.29 -0.38 17.56
C GLN A 245 -20.01 0.18 16.16
N ARG A 246 -19.73 1.49 16.02
CA ARG A 246 -19.30 2.08 14.74
C ARG A 246 -17.95 1.51 14.30
N GLN A 247 -16.98 1.50 15.22
CA GLN A 247 -15.66 0.90 14.95
C GLN A 247 -15.74 -0.58 14.61
N LEU A 248 -16.65 -1.33 15.25
CA LEU A 248 -16.84 -2.75 14.96
C LEU A 248 -17.55 -2.98 13.62
N ALA A 249 -18.48 -2.12 13.23
CA ALA A 249 -19.12 -2.16 11.92
C ALA A 249 -18.13 -1.79 10.79
N GLU A 250 -17.28 -0.79 11.00
CA GLU A 250 -16.18 -0.43 10.09
C GLU A 250 -15.21 -1.60 9.91
N ARG A 251 -14.73 -2.19 11.01
CA ARG A 251 -13.84 -3.37 10.95
C ARG A 251 -14.48 -4.57 10.28
N ARG A 252 -15.78 -4.82 10.48
CA ARG A 252 -16.50 -5.89 9.76
C ARG A 252 -16.57 -5.62 8.27
N LYS A 253 -16.89 -4.40 7.87
CA LYS A 253 -16.91 -3.98 6.46
C LYS A 253 -15.54 -4.11 5.82
N ASP A 254 -14.48 -3.76 6.54
CA ASP A 254 -13.10 -3.90 6.07
C ASP A 254 -12.68 -5.37 5.95
N LEU A 255 -13.05 -6.21 6.92
CA LEU A 255 -12.84 -7.66 6.86
C LEU A 255 -13.58 -8.30 5.68
N GLU A 256 -14.85 -7.94 5.46
CA GLU A 256 -15.61 -8.41 4.30
C GLU A 256 -14.96 -7.98 2.99
N ARG A 257 -14.46 -6.74 2.91
CA ARG A 257 -13.73 -6.26 1.74
C ARG A 257 -12.43 -7.04 1.51
N MET A 258 -11.65 -7.30 2.56
CA MET A 258 -10.43 -8.11 2.46
C MET A 258 -10.71 -9.56 2.07
N LEU A 259 -11.77 -10.17 2.62
CA LEU A 259 -12.18 -11.53 2.26
C LEU A 259 -12.62 -11.62 0.80
N ARG A 260 -13.39 -10.64 0.30
CA ARG A 260 -13.78 -10.57 -1.11
C ARG A 260 -12.57 -10.38 -2.03
N ARG A 261 -11.60 -9.55 -1.62
CA ARG A 261 -10.32 -9.41 -2.33
C ARG A 261 -9.57 -10.73 -2.42
N ALA A 262 -9.38 -11.39 -1.29
CA ALA A 262 -8.69 -12.68 -1.23
C ALA A 262 -9.40 -13.75 -2.08
N GLN A 263 -10.74 -13.75 -2.12
CA GLN A 263 -11.52 -14.67 -2.96
C GLN A 263 -11.42 -14.39 -4.47
N ARG A 264 -11.07 -13.15 -4.85
CA ARG A 264 -10.96 -12.70 -6.25
C ARG A 264 -9.52 -12.70 -6.75
N GLN A 265 -8.57 -13.07 -5.90
CA GLN A 265 -7.18 -13.22 -6.33
C GLN A 265 -7.06 -14.39 -7.29
N LEU A 266 -6.48 -14.10 -8.45
CA LEU A 266 -6.18 -15.08 -9.49
C LEU A 266 -4.74 -15.51 -9.30
N HIS A 267 -4.51 -16.82 -9.15
CA HIS A 267 -3.18 -17.37 -8.86
C HIS A 267 -2.61 -18.14 -10.05
N THR A 268 -3.47 -18.62 -10.94
CA THR A 268 -3.11 -19.46 -12.08
C THR A 268 -3.68 -18.93 -13.39
N GLU A 269 -3.20 -19.46 -14.51
CA GLU A 269 -3.78 -19.16 -15.83
C GLU A 269 -5.20 -19.72 -15.97
N GLU A 270 -5.50 -20.87 -15.36
CA GLU A 270 -6.86 -21.39 -15.29
C GLU A 270 -7.80 -20.45 -14.54
N ASP A 271 -7.34 -19.82 -13.45
CA ASP A 271 -8.14 -18.84 -12.72
C ASP A 271 -8.48 -17.63 -13.61
N ILE A 272 -7.54 -17.18 -14.45
CA ILE A 272 -7.80 -16.09 -15.41
C ILE A 272 -8.84 -16.54 -16.45
N ARG A 273 -8.73 -17.76 -16.99
CA ARG A 273 -9.73 -18.30 -17.93
C ARG A 273 -11.12 -18.38 -17.29
N ALA A 274 -11.21 -18.89 -16.06
CA ALA A 274 -12.46 -18.96 -15.31
C ALA A 274 -13.03 -17.55 -15.02
N ALA A 275 -12.17 -16.58 -14.70
CA ALA A 275 -12.58 -15.20 -14.51
C ALA A 275 -13.08 -14.55 -15.81
N LEU A 276 -12.49 -14.85 -16.96
CA LEU A 276 -12.99 -14.39 -18.27
C LEU A 276 -14.39 -14.95 -18.56
N ASP A 277 -14.64 -16.22 -18.25
CA ASP A 277 -15.97 -16.81 -18.42
C ASP A 277 -17.00 -16.22 -17.45
N TYR A 278 -16.63 -16.06 -16.18
CA TYR A 278 -17.45 -15.39 -15.17
C TYR A 278 -17.84 -13.96 -15.58
N THR A 279 -16.88 -13.18 -16.09
CA THR A 279 -17.13 -11.79 -16.52
C THR A 279 -17.98 -11.72 -17.79
N ARG A 280 -17.88 -12.71 -18.70
CA ARG A 280 -18.81 -12.84 -19.85
C ARG A 280 -20.24 -13.11 -19.40
N GLU A 281 -20.44 -14.03 -18.46
CA GLU A 281 -21.77 -14.31 -17.88
C GLU A 281 -22.34 -13.08 -17.16
N LEU A 282 -21.50 -12.39 -16.38
CA LEU A 282 -21.88 -11.17 -15.67
C LEU A 282 -22.29 -10.06 -16.65
N ASN A 283 -21.52 -9.86 -17.72
CA ASN A 283 -21.86 -8.88 -18.75
C ASN A 283 -23.16 -9.25 -19.47
N HIS A 284 -23.41 -10.55 -19.73
CA HIS A 284 -24.70 -11.00 -20.27
C HIS A 284 -25.87 -10.61 -19.36
N HIS A 285 -25.72 -10.69 -18.03
CA HIS A 285 -26.75 -10.27 -17.08
C HIS A 285 -26.94 -8.75 -17.00
N LEU A 286 -25.88 -7.96 -17.21
CA LEU A 286 -25.89 -6.50 -17.18
C LEU A 286 -26.35 -5.88 -18.51
N VAL A 287 -26.12 -6.53 -19.65
CA VAL A 287 -26.48 -6.02 -20.99
C VAL A 287 -27.75 -6.65 -21.52
N ALA A 288 -28.23 -7.77 -20.97
CA ALA A 288 -29.48 -8.38 -21.38
C ALA A 288 -30.63 -7.35 -21.38
N VAL A 289 -31.20 -7.14 -22.58
CA VAL A 289 -32.39 -6.30 -22.77
C VAL A 289 -33.50 -6.87 -21.89
N ALA A 290 -34.07 -6.05 -21.02
CA ALA A 290 -35.23 -6.46 -20.23
C ALA A 290 -36.31 -6.95 -21.21
N PRO A 291 -36.94 -8.13 -20.99
CA PRO A 291 -38.01 -8.58 -21.86
C PRO A 291 -39.07 -7.49 -21.91
N SER A 292 -39.34 -7.02 -23.14
CA SER A 292 -40.43 -6.10 -23.45
C SER A 292 -41.66 -6.51 -22.67
N ARG A 293 -42.23 -5.55 -21.92
CA ARG A 293 -43.44 -5.72 -21.09
C ARG A 293 -44.60 -6.28 -21.91
N THR A 294 -44.71 -7.59 -21.95
CA THR A 294 -45.92 -8.32 -22.35
C THR A 294 -46.02 -9.56 -21.47
N GLY A 295 -46.60 -9.42 -20.29
CA GLY A 295 -46.72 -10.53 -19.34
C GLY A 295 -47.40 -10.11 -18.04
N VAL A 296 -48.72 -10.24 -18.05
CA VAL A 296 -49.63 -10.00 -16.93
C VAL A 296 -49.35 -11.00 -15.79
N LEU A 297 -49.30 -10.48 -14.55
CA LEU A 297 -49.39 -11.18 -13.24
C LEU A 297 -48.19 -12.03 -12.76
N LEU A 298 -47.30 -11.41 -11.96
CA LEU A 298 -46.61 -12.02 -10.80
C LEU A 298 -45.98 -10.91 -9.91
N PRO A 299 -46.54 -10.57 -8.73
CA PRO A 299 -46.14 -9.39 -7.94
C PRO A 299 -44.73 -9.46 -7.32
N SER A 300 -44.15 -10.64 -7.11
CA SER A 300 -42.80 -10.76 -6.50
C SER A 300 -41.66 -10.71 -7.51
N LEU A 301 -41.92 -11.04 -8.78
CA LEU A 301 -40.95 -10.98 -9.88
C LEU A 301 -40.79 -9.55 -10.44
N SER A 302 -41.81 -8.70 -10.30
CA SER A 302 -41.73 -7.30 -10.74
C SER A 302 -40.61 -6.55 -10.02
N LYS A 303 -40.54 -6.61 -8.68
CA LYS A 303 -39.55 -5.83 -7.91
C LYS A 303 -38.10 -6.20 -8.23
N LYS A 304 -37.81 -7.49 -8.45
CA LYS A 304 -36.47 -7.96 -8.84
C LYS A 304 -36.12 -7.48 -10.25
N ASN A 305 -37.07 -7.51 -11.17
CA ASN A 305 -36.89 -7.02 -12.53
C ASN A 305 -36.74 -5.49 -12.58
N ASP A 306 -37.45 -4.77 -11.72
CA ASP A 306 -37.40 -3.30 -11.62
C ASP A 306 -36.05 -2.84 -11.01
N PHE A 307 -35.51 -3.56 -10.02
CA PHE A 307 -34.16 -3.32 -9.50
C PHE A 307 -33.08 -3.61 -10.56
N LEU A 308 -33.17 -4.74 -11.26
CA LEU A 308 -32.23 -5.05 -12.34
C LEU A 308 -32.31 -4.02 -13.46
N ALA A 309 -33.49 -3.55 -13.82
CA ALA A 309 -33.64 -2.46 -14.79
C ALA A 309 -32.96 -1.17 -14.32
N ALA A 310 -33.09 -0.81 -13.03
CA ALA A 310 -32.41 0.35 -12.46
C ALA A 310 -30.87 0.20 -12.53
N VAL A 311 -30.34 -0.97 -12.18
CA VAL A 311 -28.90 -1.29 -12.27
C VAL A 311 -28.40 -1.17 -13.71
N ARG A 312 -29.13 -1.70 -14.70
CA ARG A 312 -28.75 -1.64 -16.12
C ARG A 312 -28.79 -0.22 -16.69
N SER A 313 -29.68 0.62 -16.17
CA SER A 313 -29.85 2.00 -16.64
C SER A 313 -28.83 2.97 -16.06
N ASP A 314 -28.16 2.63 -14.97
CA ASP A 314 -27.22 3.51 -14.26
C ASP A 314 -25.90 3.68 -15.03
N GLU A 315 -25.46 4.94 -15.19
CA GLU A 315 -24.27 5.28 -15.97
C GLU A 315 -22.95 4.84 -15.32
N GLU A 316 -22.87 4.79 -13.99
CA GLU A 316 -21.66 4.33 -13.29
C GLU A 316 -21.53 2.81 -13.41
N VAL A 317 -22.64 2.07 -13.39
CA VAL A 317 -22.64 0.62 -13.67
C VAL A 317 -22.21 0.34 -15.11
N LYS A 318 -22.65 1.13 -16.09
CA LYS A 318 -22.21 0.99 -17.48
C LYS A 318 -20.71 1.27 -17.66
N LYS A 319 -20.18 2.31 -17.00
CA LYS A 319 -18.73 2.60 -17.02
C LYS A 319 -17.91 1.47 -16.40
N ALA A 320 -18.34 0.94 -15.25
CA ALA A 320 -17.67 -0.18 -14.61
C ALA A 320 -17.73 -1.45 -15.48
N ALA A 321 -18.86 -1.71 -16.16
CA ALA A 321 -18.97 -2.80 -17.13
C ALA A 321 -18.02 -2.62 -18.33
N GLN A 322 -17.87 -1.40 -18.85
CA GLN A 322 -16.89 -1.09 -19.91
C GLN A 322 -15.44 -1.30 -19.44
N GLN A 323 -15.10 -0.94 -18.21
CA GLN A 323 -13.78 -1.22 -17.64
C GLN A 323 -13.51 -2.72 -17.52
N LEU A 324 -14.53 -3.49 -17.14
CA LEU A 324 -14.44 -4.95 -17.08
C LEU A 324 -14.27 -5.57 -18.48
N ASP A 325 -14.92 -5.01 -19.49
CA ASP A 325 -14.72 -5.42 -20.89
C ASP A 325 -13.30 -5.11 -21.39
N LEU A 326 -12.74 -3.94 -21.04
CA LEU A 326 -11.34 -3.63 -21.34
C LEU A 326 -10.36 -4.58 -20.64
N TRP A 327 -10.64 -4.93 -19.37
CA TRP A 327 -9.87 -5.93 -18.66
C TRP A 327 -9.96 -7.30 -19.36
N ARG A 328 -11.15 -7.70 -19.83
CA ARG A 328 -11.34 -8.96 -20.56
C ARG A 328 -10.49 -9.01 -21.83
N ASP A 329 -10.49 -7.94 -22.62
CA ASP A 329 -9.71 -7.86 -23.85
C ASP A 329 -8.20 -7.91 -23.53
N SER A 330 -7.77 -7.15 -22.52
CA SER A 330 -6.39 -7.12 -22.02
C SER A 330 -5.90 -8.49 -21.49
N ALA A 331 -6.71 -9.17 -20.69
CA ALA A 331 -6.42 -10.50 -20.14
C ALA A 331 -6.45 -11.60 -21.23
N THR A 332 -7.28 -11.43 -22.27
CA THR A 332 -7.28 -12.33 -23.43
C THR A 332 -5.97 -12.20 -24.20
N THR A 333 -5.49 -10.98 -24.47
CA THR A 333 -4.18 -10.75 -25.10
C THR A 333 -3.05 -11.34 -24.26
N PHE A 334 -3.08 -11.16 -22.93
CA PHE A 334 -2.11 -11.77 -22.02
C PHE A 334 -2.05 -13.30 -22.17
N LEU A 335 -3.20 -13.98 -22.17
CA LEU A 335 -3.26 -15.43 -22.33
C LEU A 335 -2.75 -15.89 -23.70
N VAL A 336 -3.05 -15.16 -24.77
CA VAL A 336 -2.55 -15.46 -26.12
C VAL A 336 -1.03 -15.36 -26.15
N HIS A 337 -0.46 -14.29 -25.58
CA HIS A 337 1.00 -14.10 -25.54
C HIS A 337 1.67 -15.18 -24.68
N ARG A 338 1.05 -15.57 -23.57
CA ARG A 338 1.55 -16.61 -22.69
C ARG A 338 1.56 -17.98 -23.36
N GLN A 339 0.45 -18.36 -23.97
CA GLN A 339 0.34 -19.60 -24.75
C GLN A 339 1.31 -19.63 -25.93
N ALA A 340 1.50 -18.50 -26.61
CA ALA A 340 2.44 -18.37 -27.70
C ALA A 340 3.90 -18.55 -27.23
N GLN A 341 4.25 -17.96 -26.09
CA GLN A 341 5.55 -18.16 -25.47
C GLN A 341 5.78 -19.64 -25.13
N ASP A 342 4.83 -20.29 -24.45
CA ASP A 342 4.95 -21.70 -24.07
C ASP A 342 5.07 -22.62 -25.28
N ALA A 343 4.35 -22.33 -26.37
CA ALA A 343 4.43 -23.07 -27.62
C ALA A 343 5.81 -22.92 -28.30
N LEU A 344 6.36 -21.71 -28.33
CA LEU A 344 7.70 -21.48 -28.90
C LEU A 344 8.81 -22.07 -28.02
N GLU A 345 8.67 -22.02 -26.69
CA GLU A 345 9.58 -22.69 -25.75
C GLU A 345 9.54 -24.21 -25.92
N SER A 346 8.34 -24.79 -26.05
CA SER A 346 8.17 -26.22 -26.33
C SER A 346 8.76 -26.62 -27.69
N TYR A 347 8.57 -25.79 -28.72
CA TYR A 347 9.16 -26.00 -30.04
C TYR A 347 10.69 -25.93 -29.99
N TYR A 348 11.25 -24.97 -29.26
CA TYR A 348 12.69 -24.89 -29.02
C TYR A 348 13.24 -26.15 -28.34
N LEU A 349 12.56 -26.65 -27.30
CA LEU A 349 12.97 -27.88 -26.61
C LEU A 349 12.92 -29.09 -27.54
N LEU A 350 11.86 -29.22 -28.35
CA LEU A 350 11.74 -30.30 -29.34
C LEU A 350 12.85 -30.23 -30.40
N LEU A 351 13.19 -29.04 -30.89
CA LEU A 351 14.31 -28.84 -31.81
C LEU A 351 15.64 -29.23 -31.17
N ALA A 352 15.85 -28.87 -29.90
CA ALA A 352 17.04 -29.23 -29.17
C ALA A 352 17.16 -30.76 -28.99
N GLU A 353 16.08 -31.43 -28.59
CA GLU A 353 16.03 -32.89 -28.42
C GLU A 353 16.24 -33.63 -29.75
N THR A 354 15.66 -33.15 -30.85
CA THR A 354 15.84 -33.79 -32.16
C THR A 354 17.27 -33.65 -32.68
N LEU A 355 17.93 -32.52 -32.43
CA LEU A 355 19.34 -32.32 -32.78
C LEU A 355 20.29 -33.16 -31.93
N THR A 356 19.98 -33.42 -30.66
CA THR A 356 20.79 -34.29 -29.81
C THR A 356 20.55 -35.79 -30.09
N ALA A 357 19.30 -36.22 -30.30
CA ALA A 357 18.97 -37.61 -30.57
C ALA A 357 19.52 -38.13 -31.91
N VAL A 358 19.62 -37.28 -32.93
CA VAL A 358 20.26 -37.64 -34.22
C VAL A 358 21.76 -37.94 -34.05
N ASN A 359 22.40 -37.43 -33.01
CA ASN A 359 23.81 -37.70 -32.71
C ASN A 359 24.06 -38.99 -31.90
N GLU A 360 23.03 -39.59 -31.27
CA GLU A 360 23.17 -40.86 -30.52
C GLU A 360 22.94 -42.12 -31.40
N LEU A 361 22.42 -41.96 -32.62
CA LEU A 361 22.16 -43.05 -33.58
C LEU A 361 23.33 -43.33 -34.55
N LYS A 362 24.51 -42.79 -34.27
CA LYS A 362 25.78 -43.12 -34.96
C LYS A 362 26.79 -43.64 -33.95
#